data_AF-A0A258V490-F1
#
_entry.id   AF-A0A258V490-F1
#
_cell.length_a   1.000
_cell.length_b   1.000
_cell.length_c   1.000
_cell.angle_alpha   90.00
_cell.angle_beta   90.00
_cell.angle_gamma   90.00
#
_symmetry.space_group_name_H-M   'P 1'
#
loop_
_entity.id
_entity.type
_entity.pdbx_description
1 polymer ?
#
loop_
_entity_poly.entity_id
_entity_poly.type
_entity_poly.pdbx_seq_one_letter_code
_entity_poly.pdbx_strand_id
1 'polypeptide(L)' 'MTIKLLDVEDRPVAVITQASGARAFVWNSTGWVETPALLGKSLVAGITLTPSEFAKEFPQADVTKLSVEG' A
#
# COMPACT_ATOMS: atom_id res chain seq x y z
N MET A 1 -7.89 -11.20 5.99
CA MET A 1 -7.39 -10.00 5.30
C MET A 1 -5.88 -9.99 5.42
N THR A 2 -5.17 -9.73 4.32
CA THR A 2 -3.70 -9.61 4.32
C THR A 2 -3.34 -8.24 3.77
N ILE A 3 -2.39 -7.55 4.41
CA ILE A 3 -1.84 -6.28 3.94
C ILE A 3 -0.41 -6.53 3.50
N LYS A 4 -0.08 -6.11 2.27
CA LYS A 4 1.29 -6.03 1.77
C LYS A 4 1.65 -4.57 1.66
N LEU A 5 2.79 -4.20 2.21
CA LEU A 5 3.38 -2.87 2.06
C LEU A 5 4.45 -2.98 0.99
N LEU A 6 4.39 -2.08 0.01
CA LEU A 6 5.26 -2.10 -1.15
C LEU A 6 5.85 -0.73 -1.40
N ASP A 7 7.10 -0.71 -1.83
CA ASP A 7 7.66 0.40 -2.57
C ASP A 7 7.41 0.17 -4.07
N VAL A 8 6.77 1.14 -4.73
CA VAL A 8 6.52 1.14 -6.17
C VAL A 8 7.01 2.45 -6.79
N GLU A 9 8.27 2.45 -7.21
CA GLU A 9 8.96 3.62 -7.79
C GLU A 9 9.02 4.79 -6.79
N ASP A 10 9.57 4.55 -5.60
CA ASP A 10 9.68 5.51 -4.50
C ASP A 10 8.32 6.00 -3.99
N ARG A 11 7.28 5.17 -4.16
CA ARG A 11 5.92 5.48 -3.70
C ARG A 11 5.46 4.48 -2.66
N PRO A 12 4.93 4.96 -1.51
CA PRO A 12 4.38 4.09 -0.49
C PRO A 12 3.06 3.51 -0.98
N VAL A 13 3.02 2.19 -1.20
CA VAL A 13 1.82 1.48 -1.66
C VAL A 13 1.43 0.39 -0.65
N ALA A 14 0.14 0.28 -0.38
CA ALA A 14 -0.43 -0.82 0.40
C ALA A 14 -1.39 -1.60 -0.49
N VAL A 15 -1.21 -2.91 -0.55
CA VAL A 15 -2.15 -3.83 -1.21
C VAL A 15 -2.86 -4.63 -0.14
N ILE A 16 -4.18 -4.54 -0.13
CA ILE A 16 -5.05 -5.23 0.82
C ILE A 16 -5.78 -6.33 0.07
N THR A 17 -5.58 -7.57 0.49
CA THR A 17 -6.25 -8.74 -0.07
C THR A 17 -7.28 -9.27 0.93
N GLN A 18 -8.51 -9.41 0.46
CA GLN A 18 -9.67 -9.95 1.18
C GLN A 18 -10.37 -11.02 0.33
N ALA A 19 -11.38 -11.70 0.88
CA ALA A 19 -12.12 -12.74 0.16
C ALA A 19 -12.83 -12.22 -1.10
N SER A 20 -13.20 -10.94 -1.12
CA SER A 20 -13.83 -10.25 -2.26
C SER A 20 -12.84 -9.79 -3.33
N GLY A 21 -11.54 -9.82 -3.07
CA GLY A 21 -10.51 -9.39 -4.03
C GLY A 21 -9.35 -8.64 -3.39
N ALA A 22 -8.53 -8.01 -4.22
CA ALA A 22 -7.41 -7.18 -3.79
C ALA A 22 -7.59 -5.73 -4.22
N ARG A 23 -7.23 -4.79 -3.34
CA ARG A 23 -7.28 -3.34 -3.58
C ARG A 23 -5.91 -2.74 -3.29
N ALA A 24 -5.47 -1.81 -4.12
CA ALA A 24 -4.20 -1.12 -3.97
C ALA A 24 -4.45 0.33 -3.55
N PHE A 25 -3.67 0.82 -2.61
CA PHE A 25 -3.73 2.16 -2.07
C PHE A 25 -2.35 2.78 -2.17
N VAL A 26 -2.26 4.02 -2.63
CA VAL A 26 -1.02 4.81 -2.63
C VAL A 26 -1.16 5.95 -1.63
N TRP A 27 -0.11 6.22 -0.88
CA TRP A 27 -0.09 7.40 -0.02
C TRP A 27 0.08 8.65 -0.87
N ASN A 28 -0.92 9.53 -0.89
CA ASN A 28 -0.71 10.94 -1.20
C ASN A 28 -0.41 11.64 0.14
N SER A 29 0.34 12.73 0.16
CA SER A 29 0.81 13.41 1.39
C SER A 29 -0.24 13.67 2.49
N THR A 30 -1.53 13.54 2.19
CA THR A 30 -2.66 13.69 3.11
C THR A 30 -3.29 12.38 3.60
N GLY A 31 -3.11 11.27 2.87
CA GLY A 31 -3.79 10.01 3.16
C GLY A 31 -3.61 8.91 2.12
N TRP A 32 -4.15 7.74 2.42
CA TRP A 32 -4.19 6.62 1.48
C TRP A 32 -5.31 6.81 0.46
N VAL A 33 -4.96 6.75 -0.82
CA VAL A 33 -5.91 6.83 -1.93
C VAL A 33 -5.91 5.52 -2.68
N GLU A 34 -7.09 4.94 -2.85
CA GLU A 34 -7.25 3.74 -3.66
C GLU A 34 -6.86 4.03 -5.13
N THR A 35 -5.97 3.21 -5.67
CA THR A 35 -5.52 3.31 -7.05
C THR A 35 -5.55 1.91 -7.67
N PRO A 36 -6.68 1.49 -8.27
CA PRO A 36 -6.83 0.15 -8.85
C PRO A 36 -5.79 -0.12 -9.95
N ALA A 37 -5.38 0.92 -10.70
CA ALA A 37 -4.35 0.84 -11.72
C ALA A 37 -2.97 0.45 -11.16
N LEU A 38 -2.70 0.73 -9.89
CA LEU A 38 -1.46 0.31 -9.23
C LEU A 38 -1.49 -1.16 -8.85
N LEU A 39 -2.65 -1.81 -8.70
CA LEU A 39 -2.70 -3.20 -8.25
C LEU A 39 -1.86 -4.15 -9.12
N GLY A 40 -1.99 -4.05 -10.44
CA GLY A 40 -1.18 -4.84 -11.37
C GLY A 40 0.32 -4.48 -11.30
N LYS A 41 0.63 -3.18 -11.23
CA LYS A 41 2.01 -2.69 -11.17
C LYS A 41 2.71 -3.08 -9.86
N SER A 42 2.01 -2.96 -8.74
CA SER A 42 2.51 -3.35 -7.41
C SER A 42 2.81 -4.85 -7.35
N LEU A 43 2.00 -5.69 -8.00
CA LEU A 43 2.23 -7.14 -8.00
C LEU A 43 3.39 -7.58 -8.90
N VAL A 44 3.75 -6.78 -9.91
CA VAL A 44 4.83 -7.10 -10.87
C VAL A 44 6.16 -6.43 -10.51
N ALA A 45 6.11 -5.16 -10.08
CA ALA A 45 7.29 -4.32 -9.89
C ALA A 45 7.43 -3.76 -8.46
N GLY A 46 6.47 -4.06 -7.57
CA GLY A 46 6.54 -3.60 -6.19
C GLY A 46 7.53 -4.40 -5.36
N ILE A 47 8.41 -3.71 -4.63
CA ILE A 47 9.30 -4.32 -3.65
C ILE A 47 8.49 -4.49 -2.37
N THR A 48 8.28 -5.74 -1.93
CA THR A 48 7.56 -5.98 -0.67
C THR A 48 8.47 -5.61 0.50
N LEU A 49 7.97 -4.75 1.37
CA LEU A 49 8.66 -4.30 2.57
C LEU A 49 7.98 -4.87 3.82
N THR A 50 8.75 -5.17 4.85
CA THR A 50 8.20 -5.40 6.19
C THR A 50 7.65 -4.08 6.75
N PRO A 51 6.75 -4.11 7.74
CA PRO A 51 6.23 -2.89 8.37
C PRO A 51 7.34 -1.97 8.93
N SER A 52 8.42 -2.55 9.46
CA SER A 52 9.55 -1.78 9.99
C SER A 52 10.37 -1.10 8.89
N GLU A 53 10.61 -1.78 7.77
CA GLU A 53 11.29 -1.19 6.61
C GLU A 53 10.43 -0.10 5.98
N PHE A 54 9.14 -0.37 5.80
CA PHE A 54 8.19 0.59 5.24
C PHE A 54 8.11 1.87 6.08
N ALA A 55 8.06 1.76 7.41
CA ALA A 55 8.05 2.92 8.30
C ALA A 55 9.38 3.71 8.28
N LYS A 56 10.49 3.05 7.95
CA LYS A 56 11.81 3.68 7.81
C LYS A 56 11.95 4.40 6.47
N GLU A 57 11.51 3.77 5.38
CA GLU A 57 11.52 4.30 4.01
C GLU A 57 10.50 5.44 3.85
N PHE A 58 9.29 5.24 4.38
CA PHE A 58 8.15 6.13 4.23
C PHE A 58 7.56 6.54 5.58
N PRO A 59 8.28 7.29 6.42
CA PRO A 59 7.84 7.67 7.76
C PRO A 59 6.56 8.54 7.75
N GLN A 60 6.30 9.25 6.65
CA GLN A 60 5.07 10.01 6.45
C GLN A 60 3.83 9.16 6.13
N ALA A 61 4.03 7.92 5.66
CA ALA A 61 2.95 7.05 5.21
C ALA A 61 2.36 6.28 6.40
N ASP A 62 1.39 6.92 7.06
CA ASP A 62 0.77 6.38 8.26
C ASP A 62 -0.15 5.20 7.91
N VAL A 63 0.34 3.98 8.14
CA VAL A 63 -0.40 2.73 7.92
C VAL A 63 -1.64 2.61 8.80
N THR A 64 -1.75 3.35 9.91
CA THR A 64 -2.96 3.34 10.75
C THR A 64 -4.12 4.08 10.11
N LYS A 65 -3.83 5.03 9.20
CA LYS A 65 -4.81 5.74 8.39
C LYS A 65 -5.27 4.96 7.17
N LEU A 66 -4.72 3.76 6.95
CA LEU A 66 -5.19 2.83 5.92
C LEU A 66 -6.54 2.24 6.37
N SER A 67 -7.60 3.04 6.31
CA SER A 67 -8.96 2.57 6.61
C SER A 67 -9.51 1.83 5.41
N VAL A 68 -9.79 0.55 5.62
CA VAL A 68 -10.56 -0.29 4.71
C VAL A 68 -12.02 -0.25 5.16
N GLU A 69 -12.61 0.95 5.25
CA GLU A 69 -14.06 1.03 5.45
C GLU A 69 -14.73 0.71 4.12
N GLY A 70 -15.24 -0.51 4.03
CA GLY A 70 -16.04 -1.06 2.94
C GLY A 70 -16.69 -2.36 3.40
#